data_AF-A0A968MLR7-F1
#
_entry.id   AF-A0A968MLR7-F1
#
_cell.length_a   1.000
_cell.length_b   1.000
_cell.length_c   1.000
_cell.angle_alpha   90.00
_cell.angle_beta   90.00
_cell.angle_gamma   90.00
#
_symmetry.space_group_name_H-M   'P 1'
#
loop_
_entity.id
_entity.type
_entity.pdbx_description
1 polymer ?
#
loop_
_entity_poly.entity_id
_entity_poly.type
_entity_poly.pdbx_seq_one_letter_code
_entity_poly.pdbx_strand_id
1 'polypeptide(L)'
;MGTVTPLGGWDQLRRLAERRHDFEHLNSEPRAISELSVLEACHAVKALGVEEAGLLLAHLAEDQTRSLFDLEVWSGSTLSPSDALSWLLGFREAGTEALLRAIRSWDREAVILLLARRLHVAIKPTEDTPAHEIPSWLQTPDDDLEVVPTPDGRYLIAARRVDAHAEAEGEVHELDEEERAHVLLLVSDLYADEEWEHAASLLEAAMSDDSFDLEELALRFRDARNEELGFPSVADAMSIFEPDSSPTQARPAAGPVASDLRLAGPYIDAIVALREGDWPLVRAPRASGWERSSTDRIGARSARERRPRDGTGPMVGPRRDRSGHAQDPVDADCSGRFR
;
A
#
# COMPACT_ATOMS: atom_id res chain seq x y z
N MET A 1 40.30 -13.99 30.11
CA MET A 1 39.03 -13.29 29.82
C MET A 1 39.05 -12.99 28.33
N GLY A 2 38.40 -13.83 27.53
CA GLY A 2 38.33 -13.66 26.09
C GLY A 2 37.29 -12.60 25.75
N THR A 3 37.72 -11.57 25.03
CA THR A 3 36.85 -10.55 24.45
C THR A 3 35.99 -11.21 23.37
N VAL A 4 34.70 -11.32 23.62
CA VAL A 4 33.70 -11.67 22.61
C VAL A 4 33.60 -10.47 21.69
N THR A 5 34.16 -10.58 20.49
CA THR A 5 33.90 -9.63 19.41
C THR A 5 32.42 -9.77 19.04
N PRO A 6 31.63 -8.68 19.01
CA PRO A 6 30.26 -8.78 18.54
C PRO A 6 30.31 -9.24 17.09
N LEU A 7 29.65 -10.37 16.81
CA LEU A 7 29.47 -10.85 15.45
C LEU A 7 28.73 -9.75 14.69
N GLY A 8 29.27 -9.27 13.57
CA GLY A 8 28.62 -8.27 12.75
C GLY A 8 27.26 -8.79 12.24
N GLY A 9 26.27 -7.90 12.14
CA GLY A 9 24.88 -8.24 11.79
C GLY A 9 24.72 -9.11 10.53
N TRP A 10 25.68 -9.06 9.60
CA TRP A 10 25.75 -9.94 8.43
C TRP A 10 25.86 -11.44 8.72
N ASP A 11 26.61 -11.86 9.75
CA ASP A 11 26.67 -13.29 10.13
C ASP A 11 25.37 -13.75 10.80
N GLN A 12 24.62 -12.80 11.37
CA GLN A 12 23.30 -13.02 11.96
C GLN A 12 22.26 -13.17 10.85
N LEU A 13 22.30 -12.32 9.81
CA LEU A 13 21.41 -12.38 8.65
C LEU A 13 21.69 -13.55 7.72
N ARG A 14 22.96 -13.91 7.51
CA ARG A 14 23.30 -15.12 6.75
C ARG A 14 22.72 -16.36 7.45
N ARG A 15 22.80 -16.43 8.78
CA ARG A 15 22.16 -17.51 9.56
C ARG A 15 20.63 -17.46 9.50
N LEU A 16 20.03 -16.27 9.51
CA LEU A 16 18.58 -16.06 9.40
C LEU A 16 18.04 -16.43 8.00
N ALA A 17 18.76 -16.07 6.93
CA ALA A 17 18.41 -16.40 5.55
C ALA A 17 18.67 -17.88 5.21
N GLU A 18 19.72 -18.49 5.76
CA GLU A 18 20.02 -19.92 5.59
C GLU A 18 19.07 -20.82 6.41
N ARG A 19 18.32 -20.27 7.37
CA ARG A 19 17.47 -21.06 8.26
C ARG A 19 16.12 -20.39 8.50
N ARG A 20 15.14 -20.80 7.68
CA ARG A 20 13.70 -20.70 7.97
C ARG A 20 13.31 -21.12 9.42
N HIS A 21 14.17 -21.90 10.09
CA HIS A 21 14.00 -22.37 11.48
C HIS A 21 14.44 -21.35 12.56
N ASP A 22 15.37 -20.44 12.27
CA ASP A 22 15.85 -19.45 13.27
C ASP A 22 14.92 -18.20 13.34
N PHE A 23 13.97 -18.07 12.40
CA PHE A 23 12.92 -17.04 12.46
C PHE A 23 11.98 -17.20 13.67
N GLU A 24 11.79 -18.43 14.17
CA GLU A 24 11.06 -18.67 15.42
C GLU A 24 11.72 -17.99 16.63
N HIS A 25 13.05 -17.77 16.60
CA HIS A 25 13.76 -17.05 17.65
C HIS A 25 13.53 -15.53 17.58
N LEU A 26 13.43 -14.92 16.39
CA LEU A 26 13.03 -13.49 16.26
C LEU A 26 11.59 -13.26 16.73
N ASN A 27 10.73 -14.26 16.58
CA ASN A 27 9.38 -14.27 17.15
C ASN A 27 9.36 -14.14 18.68
N SER A 28 10.48 -14.42 19.35
CA SER A 28 10.62 -14.26 20.80
C SER A 28 11.14 -12.88 21.24
N GLU A 29 11.74 -12.08 20.34
CA GLU A 29 12.33 -10.77 20.66
C GLU A 29 12.03 -9.68 19.59
N PRO A 30 10.81 -9.12 19.58
CA PRO A 30 10.40 -8.11 18.59
C PRO A 30 11.28 -6.85 18.53
N ARG A 31 11.97 -6.51 19.62
CA ARG A 31 12.87 -5.36 19.68
C ARG A 31 14.14 -5.54 18.83
N ALA A 32 14.60 -6.78 18.64
CA ALA A 32 15.77 -7.05 17.82
C ALA A 32 15.54 -6.68 16.34
N ILE A 33 14.29 -6.71 15.88
CA ILE A 33 13.91 -6.34 14.50
C ILE A 33 14.13 -4.84 14.27
N SER A 34 13.68 -4.00 15.20
CA SER A 34 13.89 -2.54 15.12
C SER A 34 15.34 -2.10 15.28
N GLU A 35 16.22 -2.98 15.77
CA GLU A 35 17.66 -2.72 15.94
C GLU A 35 18.48 -3.12 14.70
N LEU A 36 17.90 -3.86 13.75
CA LEU A 36 18.55 -4.13 12.46
C LEU A 36 18.85 -2.82 11.76
N SER A 37 19.97 -2.75 11.03
CA SER A 37 20.14 -1.62 10.11
C SER A 37 19.10 -1.70 8.98
N VAL A 38 18.86 -0.57 8.33
CA VAL A 38 17.85 -0.44 7.27
C VAL A 38 18.01 -1.52 6.19
N LEU A 39 19.22 -1.69 5.65
CA LEU A 39 19.47 -2.67 4.58
C LEU A 39 19.28 -4.11 5.06
N GLU A 40 19.63 -4.39 6.30
CA GLU A 40 19.48 -5.71 6.91
C GLU A 40 18.02 -6.11 7.06
N ALA A 41 17.18 -5.17 7.51
CA ALA A 41 15.73 -5.35 7.59
C ALA A 41 15.13 -5.57 6.19
N CYS A 42 15.48 -4.73 5.21
CA CYS A 42 14.99 -4.89 3.83
C CYS A 42 15.37 -6.25 3.25
N HIS A 43 16.63 -6.67 3.39
CA HIS A 43 17.07 -7.99 2.92
C HIS A 43 16.34 -9.14 3.62
N ALA A 44 16.10 -9.05 4.93
CA ALA A 44 15.37 -10.09 5.66
C ALA A 44 13.93 -10.23 5.16
N VAL A 45 13.22 -9.12 4.96
CA VAL A 45 11.85 -9.11 4.42
C VAL A 45 11.84 -9.69 3.00
N LYS A 46 12.76 -9.28 2.13
CA LYS A 46 12.85 -9.82 0.76
C LYS A 46 13.18 -11.30 0.70
N ALA A 47 13.99 -11.80 1.63
CA ALA A 47 14.35 -13.21 1.69
C ALA A 47 13.18 -14.10 2.09
N LEU A 48 12.26 -13.58 2.92
CA LEU A 48 11.03 -14.27 3.29
C LEU A 48 9.93 -14.15 2.23
N GLY A 49 9.85 -13.01 1.55
CA GLY A 49 8.66 -12.62 0.80
C GLY A 49 7.64 -11.91 1.70
N VAL A 50 6.83 -11.05 1.10
CA VAL A 50 5.90 -10.16 1.83
C VAL A 50 4.87 -10.96 2.63
N GLU A 51 4.41 -12.09 2.10
CA GLU A 51 3.38 -12.96 2.67
C GLU A 51 3.86 -13.66 3.96
N GLU A 52 5.16 -13.95 4.04
CA GLU A 52 5.76 -14.65 5.19
C GLU A 52 6.41 -13.65 6.18
N ALA A 53 6.52 -12.37 5.81
CA ALA A 53 7.22 -11.34 6.58
C ALA A 53 6.35 -10.61 7.62
N GLY A 54 5.09 -11.02 7.86
CA GLY A 54 4.14 -10.29 8.71
C GLY A 54 4.69 -9.89 10.10
N LEU A 55 5.45 -10.77 10.77
CA LEU A 55 6.09 -10.43 12.05
C LEU A 55 7.13 -9.31 11.89
N LEU A 56 7.97 -9.37 10.85
CA LEU A 56 8.95 -8.32 10.59
C LEU A 56 8.24 -7.00 10.33
N LEU A 57 7.26 -7.01 9.42
CA LEU A 57 6.48 -5.83 9.04
C LEU A 57 5.79 -5.18 10.25
N ALA A 58 5.27 -5.97 11.19
CA ALA A 58 4.66 -5.46 12.42
C ALA A 58 5.63 -4.67 13.32
N HIS A 59 6.94 -4.96 13.23
CA HIS A 59 7.97 -4.48 14.14
C HIS A 59 9.07 -3.65 13.49
N LEU A 60 8.99 -3.37 12.19
CA LEU A 60 9.87 -2.43 11.53
C LEU A 60 9.79 -1.04 12.19
N ALA A 61 10.95 -0.41 12.36
CA ALA A 61 11.07 1.00 12.69
C ALA A 61 10.68 1.88 11.50
N GLU A 62 10.33 3.14 11.75
CA GLU A 62 9.85 4.06 10.71
C GLU A 62 10.85 4.22 9.55
N ASP A 63 12.15 4.41 9.84
CA ASP A 63 13.16 4.56 8.80
C ASP A 63 13.37 3.26 7.99
N GLN A 64 13.22 2.09 8.64
CA GLN A 64 13.28 0.80 7.95
C GLN A 64 12.09 0.64 7.00
N THR A 65 10.88 0.98 7.44
CA THR A 65 9.67 0.93 6.61
C THR A 65 9.74 1.92 5.44
N ARG A 66 10.20 3.15 5.69
CA ARG A 66 10.36 4.17 4.63
C ARG A 66 11.34 3.69 3.55
N SER A 67 12.50 3.20 3.95
CA SER A 67 13.49 2.69 3.00
C SER A 67 13.06 1.40 2.32
N LEU A 68 12.23 0.57 2.96
CA LEU A 68 11.62 -0.58 2.31
C LEU A 68 10.74 -0.13 1.13
N PHE A 69 9.91 0.90 1.33
CA PHE A 69 9.14 1.49 0.23
C PHE A 69 10.06 2.10 -0.84
N ASP A 70 11.06 2.89 -0.45
CA ASP A 70 12.00 3.52 -1.39
C ASP A 70 12.67 2.52 -2.34
N LEU A 71 12.98 1.31 -1.85
CA LEU A 71 13.66 0.26 -2.60
C LEU A 71 12.70 -0.64 -3.40
N GLU A 72 11.49 -0.88 -2.90
CA GLU A 72 10.62 -1.95 -3.43
C GLU A 72 9.40 -1.47 -4.22
N VAL A 73 8.96 -0.22 -4.08
CA VAL A 73 7.75 0.27 -4.79
C VAL A 73 8.03 1.13 -6.01
N TRP A 74 9.28 1.25 -6.42
CA TRP A 74 9.69 2.07 -7.56
C TRP A 74 10.27 1.22 -8.68
N SER A 75 9.88 1.54 -9.92
CA SER A 75 10.49 0.98 -11.13
C SER A 75 11.26 2.08 -11.86
N GLY A 76 12.56 2.22 -11.55
CA GLY A 76 13.36 3.32 -12.05
C GLY A 76 12.96 4.64 -11.38
N SER A 77 12.40 5.59 -12.13
CA SER A 77 11.94 6.89 -11.63
C SER A 77 10.43 6.97 -11.41
N THR A 78 9.69 5.90 -11.72
CA THR A 78 8.22 5.90 -11.67
C THR A 78 7.76 5.08 -10.47
N LEU A 79 6.81 5.62 -9.71
CA LEU A 79 6.17 4.88 -8.63
C LEU A 79 5.34 3.75 -9.24
N SER A 80 5.38 2.56 -8.64
CA SER A 80 4.53 1.42 -8.99
C SER A 80 3.39 1.31 -7.98
N PRO A 81 2.16 1.77 -8.32
CA PRO A 81 1.04 1.71 -7.38
C PRO A 81 0.62 0.27 -7.06
N SER A 82 0.83 -0.69 -7.97
CA SER A 82 0.54 -2.12 -7.74
C SER A 82 1.47 -2.71 -6.67
N ASP A 83 2.77 -2.43 -6.78
CA ASP A 83 3.74 -2.88 -5.78
C ASP A 83 3.45 -2.20 -4.44
N ALA A 84 3.15 -0.90 -4.43
CA ALA A 84 2.78 -0.18 -3.22
C ALA A 84 1.55 -0.77 -2.52
N LEU A 85 0.47 -1.07 -3.26
CA LEU A 85 -0.71 -1.72 -2.69
C LEU A 85 -0.39 -3.12 -2.15
N SER A 86 0.43 -3.89 -2.85
CA SER A 86 0.85 -5.23 -2.40
C SER A 86 1.62 -5.18 -1.09
N TRP A 87 2.54 -4.22 -0.94
CA TRP A 87 3.26 -4.00 0.30
C TRP A 87 2.36 -3.53 1.43
N LEU A 88 1.45 -2.58 1.17
CA LEU A 88 0.48 -2.10 2.16
C LEU A 88 -0.46 -3.24 2.60
N LEU A 89 -0.86 -4.14 1.70
CA LEU A 89 -1.62 -5.34 2.06
C LEU A 89 -0.83 -6.24 3.00
N GLY A 90 0.47 -6.46 2.75
CA GLY A 90 1.34 -7.19 3.67
C GLY A 90 1.40 -6.58 5.08
N PHE A 91 1.51 -5.24 5.17
CA PHE A 91 1.43 -4.55 6.47
C PHE A 91 0.05 -4.69 7.11
N ARG A 92 -1.02 -4.66 6.31
CA ARG A 92 -2.39 -4.86 6.80
C ARG A 92 -2.61 -6.25 7.35
N GLU A 93 -2.07 -7.29 6.71
CA GLU A 93 -2.08 -8.67 7.19
C GLU A 93 -1.28 -8.83 8.50
N ALA A 94 -0.20 -8.06 8.66
CA ALA A 94 0.53 -7.95 9.93
C ALA A 94 -0.27 -7.22 11.04
N GLY A 95 -1.28 -6.43 10.65
CA GLY A 95 -2.25 -5.79 11.53
C GLY A 95 -2.51 -4.33 11.15
N THR A 96 -3.72 -3.81 11.44
CA THR A 96 -4.11 -2.42 11.13
C THR A 96 -3.13 -1.38 11.68
N GLU A 97 -2.59 -1.58 12.88
CA GLU A 97 -1.60 -0.68 13.47
C GLU A 97 -0.28 -0.65 12.67
N ALA A 98 0.13 -1.80 12.12
CA ALA A 98 1.31 -1.87 11.27
C ALA A 98 1.08 -1.16 9.94
N LEU A 99 -0.10 -1.31 9.33
CA LEU A 99 -0.51 -0.56 8.14
C LEU A 99 -0.48 0.95 8.37
N LEU A 100 -1.15 1.44 9.42
CA LEU A 100 -1.24 2.89 9.68
C LEU A 100 0.14 3.49 9.99
N ARG A 101 0.97 2.78 10.75
CA ARG A 101 2.36 3.18 10.97
C ARG A 101 3.17 3.21 9.68
N ALA A 102 2.99 2.21 8.81
CA ALA A 102 3.67 2.16 7.52
C ALA A 102 3.30 3.37 6.66
N ILE A 103 2.01 3.68 6.54
CA ILE A 103 1.52 4.85 5.79
C ILE A 103 2.11 6.16 6.35
N ARG A 104 2.11 6.33 7.69
CA ARG A 104 2.67 7.52 8.34
C ARG A 104 4.18 7.63 8.20
N SER A 105 4.88 6.50 8.15
CA SER A 105 6.34 6.47 7.99
C SER A 105 6.79 6.71 6.55
N TRP A 106 5.93 6.40 5.58
CA TRP A 106 6.16 6.70 4.18
C TRP A 106 6.04 8.20 3.91
N ASP A 107 6.33 8.63 2.70
CA ASP A 107 6.20 10.03 2.32
C ASP A 107 4.73 10.35 2.03
N ARG A 108 4.27 11.48 2.59
CA ARG A 108 2.91 11.96 2.36
C ARG A 108 2.62 12.11 0.87
N GLU A 109 3.56 12.65 0.11
CA GLU A 109 3.46 12.86 -1.33
C GLU A 109 3.29 11.54 -2.10
N ALA A 110 4.01 10.49 -1.69
CA ALA A 110 3.90 9.18 -2.32
C ALA A 110 2.55 8.50 -2.02
N VAL A 111 2.02 8.68 -0.80
CA VAL A 111 0.67 8.21 -0.43
C VAL A 111 -0.40 8.98 -1.21
N ILE A 112 -0.28 10.31 -1.34
CA ILE A 112 -1.20 11.12 -2.13
C ILE A 112 -1.14 10.69 -3.61
N LEU A 113 0.05 10.50 -4.16
CA LEU A 113 0.25 10.02 -5.52
C LEU A 113 -0.40 8.67 -5.76
N LEU A 114 -0.22 7.72 -4.83
CA LEU A 114 -0.87 6.41 -4.87
C LEU A 114 -2.39 6.55 -4.96
N LEU A 115 -2.99 7.37 -4.08
CA LEU A 115 -4.43 7.60 -4.06
C LEU A 115 -4.91 8.31 -5.33
N ALA A 116 -4.21 9.35 -5.81
CA ALA A 116 -4.55 10.10 -7.02
C ALA A 116 -4.54 9.21 -8.27
N ARG A 117 -3.56 8.30 -8.35
CA ARG A 117 -3.41 7.35 -9.46
C ARG A 117 -4.42 6.21 -9.46
N ARG A 118 -4.98 5.87 -8.29
CA ARG A 118 -5.88 4.71 -8.10
C ARG A 118 -7.34 5.06 -7.84
N LEU A 119 -7.64 6.27 -7.41
CA LEU A 119 -8.99 6.69 -7.05
C LEU A 119 -9.48 7.83 -7.92
N HIS A 120 -10.76 7.76 -8.25
CA HIS A 120 -11.57 8.93 -8.50
C HIS A 120 -12.06 9.46 -7.15
N VAL A 121 -11.86 10.77 -6.91
CA VAL A 121 -12.31 11.45 -5.69
C VAL A 121 -13.08 12.69 -6.12
N ALA A 122 -14.23 12.91 -5.48
CA ALA A 122 -15.02 14.12 -5.66
C ALA A 122 -15.67 14.53 -4.34
N ILE A 123 -15.83 15.83 -4.11
CA ILE A 123 -16.70 16.32 -3.05
C ILE A 123 -18.13 15.85 -3.35
N LYS A 124 -18.83 15.33 -2.34
CA LYS A 124 -20.21 14.87 -2.49
C LYS A 124 -21.10 16.03 -2.94
N PRO A 125 -21.73 15.96 -4.13
CA PRO A 125 -22.57 17.04 -4.62
C PRO A 125 -23.78 17.26 -3.69
N THR A 126 -24.18 18.52 -3.58
CA THR A 126 -25.41 18.95 -2.89
C THR A 126 -26.46 19.38 -3.91
N GLU A 127 -27.69 19.66 -3.47
CA GLU A 127 -28.76 20.14 -4.36
C GLU A 127 -28.39 21.44 -5.10
N ASP A 128 -27.52 22.26 -4.49
CA ASP A 128 -27.07 23.54 -5.05
C ASP A 128 -25.80 23.43 -5.91
N THR A 129 -25.17 22.25 -5.99
CA THR A 129 -23.93 22.06 -6.75
C THR A 129 -24.19 22.17 -8.26
N PRO A 130 -23.58 23.14 -8.97
CA PRO A 130 -23.75 23.27 -10.42
C PRO A 130 -23.25 22.03 -11.17
N ALA A 131 -23.99 21.62 -12.21
CA ALA A 131 -23.65 20.41 -12.98
C ALA A 131 -22.23 20.42 -13.60
N HIS A 132 -21.67 21.59 -13.90
CA HIS A 132 -20.32 21.71 -14.47
C HIS A 132 -19.20 21.54 -13.44
N GLU A 133 -19.51 21.60 -12.14
CA GLU A 133 -18.58 21.33 -11.05
C GLU A 133 -18.56 19.84 -10.67
N ILE A 134 -19.59 19.08 -11.08
CA ILE A 134 -19.64 17.63 -10.86
C ILE A 134 -18.72 16.95 -11.88
N PRO A 135 -17.76 16.11 -11.48
CA PRO A 135 -16.90 15.39 -12.41
C PRO A 135 -17.67 14.49 -13.38
N SER A 136 -17.16 14.32 -14.60
CA SER A 136 -17.80 13.54 -15.66
C SER A 136 -18.08 12.10 -15.25
N TRP A 137 -17.16 11.46 -14.54
CA TRP A 137 -17.28 10.08 -14.04
C TRP A 137 -18.40 9.89 -13.01
N LEU A 138 -18.89 10.97 -12.38
CA LEU A 138 -20.08 10.95 -11.53
C LEU A 138 -21.37 11.26 -12.29
N GLN A 139 -21.29 12.11 -13.32
CA GLN A 139 -22.44 12.44 -14.16
C GLN A 139 -22.84 11.27 -15.06
N THR A 140 -21.85 10.59 -15.61
CA THR A 140 -22.01 9.43 -16.49
C THR A 140 -21.05 8.34 -16.02
N PRO A 141 -21.37 7.67 -14.90
CA PRO A 141 -20.54 6.58 -14.40
C PRO A 141 -20.55 5.43 -15.40
N ASP A 142 -19.40 4.77 -15.54
CA ASP A 142 -19.34 3.49 -16.22
C ASP A 142 -20.20 2.46 -15.47
N ASP A 143 -20.79 1.50 -16.21
CA ASP A 143 -21.79 0.56 -15.67
C ASP A 143 -21.27 -0.30 -14.48
N ASP A 144 -19.95 -0.45 -14.36
CA ASP A 144 -19.25 -1.24 -13.33
C ASP A 144 -18.39 -0.40 -12.36
N LEU A 145 -18.56 0.93 -12.39
CA LEU A 145 -17.88 1.82 -11.45
C LEU A 145 -18.65 1.85 -10.12
N GLU A 146 -18.10 1.20 -9.10
CA GLU A 146 -18.66 1.26 -7.75
C GLU A 146 -18.29 2.59 -7.08
N VAL A 147 -19.29 3.46 -6.92
CA VAL A 147 -19.15 4.73 -6.22
C VAL A 147 -19.56 4.57 -4.76
N VAL A 148 -18.64 4.82 -3.85
CA VAL A 148 -18.81 4.65 -2.40
C VAL A 148 -18.65 6.01 -1.70
N PRO A 149 -19.54 6.38 -0.77
CA PRO A 149 -19.31 7.57 0.07
C PRO A 149 -18.25 7.27 1.14
N THR A 150 -17.42 8.26 1.46
CA THR A 150 -16.53 8.18 2.62
C THR A 150 -17.33 8.10 3.94
N PRO A 151 -16.79 7.50 5.02
CA PRO A 151 -17.50 7.36 6.30
C PRO A 151 -17.95 8.69 6.91
N ASP A 152 -17.21 9.78 6.67
CA ASP A 152 -17.57 11.14 7.11
C ASP A 152 -18.63 11.81 6.21
N GLY A 153 -18.98 11.18 5.09
CA GLY A 153 -19.96 11.63 4.12
C GLY A 153 -19.54 12.83 3.25
N ARG A 154 -18.28 13.27 3.31
CA ARG A 154 -17.79 14.46 2.59
C ARG A 154 -17.44 14.19 1.14
N TYR A 155 -16.90 13.01 0.84
CA TYR A 155 -16.43 12.66 -0.48
C TYR A 155 -17.20 11.45 -1.05
N LEU A 156 -17.22 11.38 -2.37
CA LEU A 156 -17.54 10.18 -3.13
C LEU A 156 -16.24 9.68 -3.75
N ILE A 157 -15.96 8.39 -3.60
CA ILE A 157 -14.77 7.74 -4.14
C ILE A 157 -15.16 6.57 -5.04
N ALA A 158 -14.33 6.28 -6.02
CA ALA A 158 -14.41 5.06 -6.81
C ALA A 158 -13.01 4.61 -7.23
N ALA A 159 -12.75 3.31 -7.26
CA ALA A 159 -11.49 2.80 -7.79
C ALA A 159 -11.45 2.96 -9.31
N ARG A 160 -10.37 3.57 -9.82
CA ARG A 160 -10.14 3.76 -11.26
C ARG A 160 -10.02 2.41 -11.95
N ARG A 161 -10.39 2.36 -13.23
CA ARG A 161 -10.20 1.19 -14.09
C ARG A 161 -8.83 1.12 -14.73
N VAL A 162 -8.20 2.27 -14.92
CA VAL A 162 -6.86 2.41 -15.49
C VAL A 162 -6.07 3.32 -14.55
N ASP A 163 -4.78 3.03 -14.41
CA ASP A 163 -3.88 3.94 -13.70
C ASP A 163 -3.87 5.32 -14.36
N ALA A 164 -4.04 6.39 -13.56
CA ALA A 164 -4.20 7.75 -14.11
C ALA A 164 -2.98 8.22 -14.93
N HIS A 165 -1.77 7.78 -14.54
CA HIS A 165 -0.55 8.13 -15.25
C HIS A 165 -0.45 7.34 -16.57
N ALA A 166 -0.70 6.03 -16.52
CA ALA A 166 -0.76 5.20 -17.73
C ALA A 166 -1.78 5.74 -18.75
N GLU A 167 -2.97 6.14 -18.28
CA GLU A 167 -4.00 6.76 -19.12
C GLU A 167 -3.49 8.06 -19.78
N ALA A 168 -2.80 8.93 -19.03
CA ALA A 168 -2.22 10.17 -19.53
C ALA A 168 -1.14 9.94 -20.61
N GLU A 169 -0.38 8.84 -20.49
CA GLU A 169 0.60 8.42 -21.49
C GLU A 169 -0.02 7.65 -22.68
N GLY A 170 -1.32 7.39 -22.64
CA GLY A 170 -2.05 6.64 -23.68
C GLY A 170 -1.88 5.13 -23.58
N GLU A 171 -1.38 4.62 -22.46
CA GLU A 171 -1.32 3.20 -22.15
C GLU A 171 -2.63 2.73 -21.53
N VAL A 172 -3.15 1.60 -22.00
CA VAL A 172 -4.39 1.01 -21.49
C VAL A 172 -4.06 -0.30 -20.78
N HIS A 173 -3.68 -0.18 -19.51
CA HIS A 173 -3.56 -1.30 -18.60
C HIS A 173 -4.71 -1.24 -17.61
N GLU A 174 -5.72 -2.08 -17.84
CA GLU A 174 -6.84 -2.19 -16.90
C GLU A 174 -6.36 -2.78 -15.58
N LEU A 175 -6.84 -2.17 -14.49
CA LEU A 175 -6.63 -2.65 -13.13
C LEU A 175 -7.59 -3.79 -12.87
N ASP A 176 -7.08 -4.84 -12.25
CA ASP A 176 -7.94 -5.95 -11.87
C ASP A 176 -8.85 -5.57 -10.69
N GLU A 177 -9.89 -6.38 -10.49
CA GLU A 177 -10.90 -6.14 -9.47
C GLU A 177 -10.33 -6.20 -8.04
N GLU A 178 -9.28 -6.99 -7.85
CA GLU A 178 -8.64 -7.19 -6.56
C GLU A 178 -7.84 -5.94 -6.15
N GLU A 179 -7.05 -5.37 -7.06
CA GLU A 179 -6.36 -4.09 -6.87
C GLU A 179 -7.36 -2.96 -6.58
N ARG A 180 -8.47 -2.92 -7.33
CA ARG A 180 -9.54 -1.93 -7.12
C ARG A 180 -10.18 -2.07 -5.73
N ALA A 181 -10.44 -3.29 -5.29
CA ALA A 181 -10.95 -3.55 -3.95
C ALA A 181 -9.94 -3.15 -2.86
N HIS A 182 -8.65 -3.44 -3.07
CA HIS A 182 -7.60 -3.12 -2.10
C HIS A 182 -7.44 -1.62 -1.87
N VAL A 183 -7.53 -0.78 -2.90
CA VAL A 183 -7.44 0.68 -2.70
C VAL A 183 -8.66 1.24 -1.94
N LEU A 184 -9.88 0.73 -2.19
CA LEU A 184 -11.07 1.14 -1.43
C LEU A 184 -10.97 0.69 0.03
N LEU A 185 -10.43 -0.51 0.25
CA LEU A 185 -10.20 -1.05 1.59
C LEU A 185 -9.16 -0.23 2.36
N LEU A 186 -8.07 0.19 1.70
CA LEU A 186 -7.08 1.09 2.26
C LEU A 186 -7.72 2.40 2.75
N VAL A 187 -8.61 3.01 1.96
CA VAL A 187 -9.34 4.21 2.39
C VAL A 187 -10.22 3.91 3.60
N SER A 188 -10.90 2.77 3.62
CA SER A 188 -11.70 2.37 4.79
C SER A 188 -10.84 2.21 6.05
N ASP A 189 -9.63 1.63 5.93
CA ASP A 189 -8.72 1.46 7.06
C ASP A 189 -8.16 2.81 7.55
N LEU A 190 -7.87 3.73 6.63
CA LEU A 190 -7.45 5.10 6.95
C LEU A 190 -8.53 5.88 7.73
N TYR A 191 -9.81 5.68 7.42
CA TYR A 191 -10.92 6.29 8.16
C TYR A 191 -11.26 5.58 9.47
N ALA A 192 -10.86 4.31 9.62
CA ALA A 192 -11.05 3.57 10.87
C ALA A 192 -10.07 4.01 11.97
N ASP A 193 -8.99 4.71 11.60
CA ASP A 193 -8.05 5.33 12.51
C ASP A 193 -8.69 6.47 13.32
N GLU A 194 -8.12 6.78 14.49
CA GLU A 194 -8.61 7.88 15.34
C GLU A 194 -8.44 9.25 14.66
N GLU A 195 -7.45 9.38 13.77
CA GLU A 195 -7.12 10.58 13.01
C GLU A 195 -7.75 10.58 11.61
N TRP A 196 -9.04 10.26 11.49
CA TRP A 196 -9.75 10.26 10.20
C TRP A 196 -9.64 11.58 9.40
N GLU A 197 -9.39 12.71 10.07
CA GLU A 197 -9.11 14.00 9.43
C GLU A 197 -7.84 13.96 8.57
N HIS A 198 -6.85 13.16 8.95
CA HIS A 198 -5.67 12.89 8.15
C HIS A 198 -6.04 12.19 6.84
N ALA A 199 -6.90 11.17 6.90
CA ALA A 199 -7.42 10.49 5.71
C ALA A 199 -8.16 11.44 4.76
N ALA A 200 -9.02 12.31 5.30
CA ALA A 200 -9.70 13.34 4.52
C ALA A 200 -8.71 14.29 3.84
N SER A 201 -7.65 14.71 4.55
CA SER A 201 -6.61 15.59 3.99
C SER A 201 -5.81 14.94 2.85
N LEU A 202 -5.60 13.61 2.90
CA LEU A 202 -4.94 12.86 1.83
C LEU A 202 -5.84 12.78 0.59
N LEU A 203 -7.15 12.55 0.78
CA LEU A 203 -8.11 12.52 -0.33
C LEU A 203 -8.30 13.89 -0.99
N GLU A 204 -8.35 14.96 -0.19
CA GLU A 204 -8.42 16.34 -0.71
C GLU A 204 -7.20 16.69 -1.57
N ALA A 205 -6.00 16.32 -1.10
CA ALA A 205 -4.77 16.50 -1.86
C ALA A 205 -4.77 15.62 -3.13
N ALA A 206 -5.17 14.35 -3.03
CA ALA A 206 -5.23 13.44 -4.18
C ALA A 206 -6.23 13.88 -5.26
N MET A 207 -7.26 14.63 -4.87
CA MET A 207 -8.22 15.24 -5.79
C MET A 207 -7.68 16.50 -6.47
N SER A 208 -6.82 17.27 -5.80
CA SER A 208 -6.46 18.64 -6.20
C SER A 208 -5.08 18.76 -6.84
N ASP A 209 -4.13 17.93 -6.40
CA ASP A 209 -2.73 18.02 -6.77
C ASP A 209 -2.47 17.29 -8.10
N ASP A 210 -1.48 17.77 -8.88
CA ASP A 210 -1.05 17.11 -10.11
C ASP A 210 -0.18 15.89 -9.79
N SER A 211 -0.51 14.74 -10.39
CA SER A 211 0.23 13.50 -10.18
C SER A 211 1.69 13.58 -10.62
N PHE A 212 2.01 14.40 -11.63
CA PHE A 212 3.40 14.56 -12.08
C PHE A 212 4.26 15.31 -11.06
N ASP A 213 3.75 16.41 -10.49
CA ASP A 213 4.44 17.19 -9.46
C ASP A 213 4.64 16.35 -8.18
N LEU A 214 3.63 15.58 -7.78
CA LEU A 214 3.72 14.66 -6.64
C LEU A 214 4.77 13.57 -6.87
N GLU A 215 4.84 13.00 -8.07
CA GLU A 215 5.82 11.97 -8.42
C GLU A 215 7.25 12.53 -8.43
N GLU A 216 7.47 13.71 -9.00
CA GLU A 216 8.78 14.36 -8.96
C GLU A 216 9.22 14.61 -7.51
N LEU A 217 8.31 15.10 -6.66
CA LEU A 217 8.64 15.41 -5.27
C LEU A 217 8.95 14.13 -4.47
N ALA A 218 8.12 13.09 -4.60
CA ALA A 218 8.35 11.79 -3.98
C ALA A 218 9.66 11.15 -4.47
N LEU A 219 9.97 11.26 -5.77
CA LEU A 219 11.21 10.76 -6.36
C LEU A 219 12.43 11.46 -5.76
N ARG A 220 12.38 12.79 -5.59
CA ARG A 220 13.47 13.56 -5.00
C ARG A 220 13.74 13.19 -3.55
N PHE A 221 12.69 12.95 -2.76
CA PHE A 221 12.84 12.50 -1.37
C PHE A 221 13.45 11.09 -1.30
N ARG A 222 12.98 10.18 -2.15
CA ARG A 222 13.53 8.84 -2.28
C ARG A 222 15.02 8.86 -2.65
N ASP A 223 15.39 9.62 -3.68
CA ASP A 223 16.76 9.66 -4.17
C ASP A 223 17.72 10.23 -3.12
N ALA A 224 17.32 11.28 -2.41
CA ALA A 224 18.10 11.83 -1.31
C ALA A 224 18.37 10.79 -0.21
N ARG A 225 17.35 10.01 0.19
CA ARG A 225 17.52 8.96 1.20
C ARG A 225 18.34 7.77 0.70
N ASN A 226 18.20 7.40 -0.56
CA ASN A 226 19.02 6.37 -1.17
C ASN A 226 20.51 6.79 -1.19
N GLU A 227 20.80 8.06 -1.50
CA GLU A 227 22.16 8.60 -1.41
C GLU A 227 22.70 8.56 0.03
N GLU A 228 21.86 8.85 1.04
CA GLU A 228 22.23 8.72 2.46
C GLU A 228 22.55 7.27 2.87
N LEU A 229 21.86 6.28 2.28
CA LEU A 229 22.16 4.86 2.44
C LEU A 229 23.45 4.43 1.71
N GLY A 230 24.07 5.32 0.93
CA GLY A 230 25.30 5.08 0.19
C GLY A 230 25.09 4.57 -1.23
N PHE A 231 23.87 4.62 -1.77
CA PHE A 231 23.65 4.39 -3.19
C PHE A 231 24.18 5.58 -4.00
N PRO A 232 24.83 5.35 -5.15
CA PRO A 232 25.27 6.45 -6.01
C PRO A 232 24.06 7.15 -6.63
N SER A 233 24.19 8.46 -6.87
CA SER A 233 23.22 9.19 -7.69
C SER A 233 23.13 8.59 -9.09
N VAL A 234 22.03 8.86 -9.82
CA VAL A 234 21.88 8.37 -11.21
C VAL A 234 23.03 8.86 -12.09
N ALA A 235 23.45 10.12 -11.93
CA ALA A 235 24.56 10.70 -12.68
C ALA A 235 25.88 9.96 -12.37
N ASP A 236 26.15 9.69 -11.10
CA ASP A 236 27.36 8.95 -10.68
C ASP A 236 27.33 7.51 -11.19
N ALA A 237 26.17 6.84 -11.12
CA ALA A 237 26.00 5.49 -11.63
C ALA A 237 26.19 5.42 -13.16
N MET A 238 25.68 6.40 -13.91
CA MET A 238 25.84 6.47 -15.36
C MET A 238 27.29 6.75 -15.77
N SER A 239 28.04 7.52 -14.98
CA SER A 239 29.46 7.82 -15.25
C SER A 239 30.34 6.57 -15.37
N ILE A 240 29.97 5.46 -14.71
CA ILE A 240 30.66 4.16 -14.78
C ILE A 240 30.58 3.57 -16.20
N PHE A 241 29.52 3.88 -16.94
CA PHE A 241 29.27 3.36 -18.28
C PHE A 241 29.69 4.34 -19.39
N GLU A 242 30.13 5.54 -19.05
CA GLU A 242 30.68 6.45 -20.04
C GLU A 242 31.94 5.83 -20.66
N PRO A 243 31.98 5.64 -21.99
CA PRO A 243 33.17 5.11 -22.63
C PRO A 243 34.32 6.07 -22.35
N ASP A 244 35.45 5.51 -21.89
CA ASP A 244 36.69 6.23 -21.57
C ASP A 244 37.03 7.20 -22.73
N SER A 245 36.62 8.45 -22.60
CA SER A 245 36.75 9.47 -23.64
C SER A 245 38.01 10.30 -23.43
N SER A 246 39.10 9.62 -23.06
CA SER A 246 40.43 10.22 -22.97
C SER A 246 41.47 9.32 -23.64
N PRO A 247 42.19 9.80 -24.68
CA PRO A 247 43.45 9.19 -25.05
C PRO A 247 44.42 9.44 -23.90
N THR A 248 44.89 8.38 -23.24
CA THR A 248 45.98 8.33 -22.25
C THR A 248 46.66 9.67 -21.99
N GLN A 249 46.09 10.49 -21.10
CA GLN A 249 46.87 11.52 -20.44
C GLN A 249 47.46 10.87 -19.20
N ALA A 250 48.77 10.60 -19.28
CA ALA A 250 49.55 10.14 -18.16
C ALA A 250 49.34 11.09 -16.97
N ARG A 251 48.59 10.59 -15.97
CA ARG A 251 48.40 11.29 -14.70
C ARG A 251 49.79 11.48 -14.08
N PRO A 252 50.20 12.70 -13.70
CA PRO A 252 51.47 12.87 -12.99
C PRO A 252 51.41 12.06 -11.70
N ALA A 253 52.49 11.33 -11.40
CA ALA A 253 52.62 10.50 -10.22
C ALA A 253 52.38 11.34 -8.96
N ALA A 254 51.16 11.32 -8.45
CA ALA A 254 50.87 11.74 -7.10
C ALA A 254 51.63 10.79 -6.16
N GLY A 255 52.41 11.37 -5.25
CA GLY A 255 53.10 10.65 -4.18
C GLY A 255 52.13 9.79 -3.36
N PRO A 256 52.64 8.93 -2.46
CA PRO A 256 51.87 7.86 -1.85
C PRO A 256 50.71 8.45 -1.03
N VAL A 257 49.55 8.55 -1.68
CA VAL A 257 48.27 8.51 -0.99
C VAL A 257 48.17 7.08 -0.49
N ALA A 258 48.00 6.89 0.82
CA ALA A 258 47.66 5.59 1.36
C ALA A 258 46.35 5.14 0.73
N SER A 259 46.46 4.36 -0.35
CA SER A 259 45.36 3.62 -0.94
C SER A 259 44.97 2.52 0.04
N ASP A 260 44.21 2.89 1.06
CA ASP A 260 43.49 1.96 1.93
C ASP A 260 42.06 1.72 1.42
N LEU A 261 41.82 1.89 0.11
CA LEU A 261 40.81 1.11 -0.61
C LEU A 261 41.38 -0.29 -0.90
N ARG A 262 41.68 -1.02 0.17
CA ARG A 262 41.67 -2.48 0.12
C ARG A 262 40.21 -2.90 0.21
N LEU A 263 39.56 -3.03 -0.94
CA LEU A 263 38.46 -3.97 -1.13
C LEU A 263 39.00 -5.40 -0.94
N ALA A 264 39.38 -5.72 0.29
CA ALA A 264 39.69 -7.05 0.78
C ALA A 264 38.62 -7.37 1.82
N GLY A 265 37.46 -7.79 1.33
CA GLY A 265 36.33 -8.25 2.11
C GLY A 265 35.50 -9.20 1.25
N PRO A 266 34.75 -10.14 1.86
CA PRO A 266 34.12 -11.29 1.19
C PRO A 266 32.97 -10.93 0.22
N TYR A 267 32.82 -9.67 -0.15
CA TYR A 267 31.74 -9.12 -0.98
C TYR A 267 31.89 -9.44 -2.47
N ILE A 268 33.10 -9.61 -3.00
CA ILE A 268 33.30 -9.90 -4.44
C ILE A 268 33.10 -11.39 -4.74
N ASP A 269 33.51 -12.29 -3.83
CA ASP A 269 33.32 -13.74 -4.01
C ASP A 269 31.84 -14.14 -3.97
N ALA A 270 30.99 -13.38 -3.26
CA ALA A 270 29.54 -13.59 -3.26
C ALA A 270 28.88 -13.19 -4.59
N ILE A 271 29.32 -12.12 -5.25
CA ILE A 271 28.81 -11.71 -6.57
C ILE A 271 29.23 -12.71 -7.65
N VAL A 272 30.39 -13.36 -7.49
CA VAL A 272 30.85 -14.43 -8.40
C VAL A 272 30.16 -15.77 -8.09
N ALA A 273 29.96 -16.12 -6.81
CA ALA A 273 29.26 -17.34 -6.42
C ALA A 273 27.75 -17.31 -6.75
N LEU A 274 27.12 -16.13 -6.74
CA LEU A 274 25.73 -15.92 -7.16
C LEU A 274 25.53 -15.98 -8.69
N ARG A 275 26.61 -16.05 -9.48
CA ARG A 275 26.54 -16.19 -10.95
C ARG A 275 26.49 -17.64 -11.41
N GLU A 276 26.84 -18.60 -10.54
CA GLU A 276 26.86 -20.03 -10.85
C GLU A 276 25.61 -20.79 -10.37
N GLY A 277 24.72 -20.13 -9.61
CA GLY A 277 23.37 -20.63 -9.32
C GLY A 277 22.34 -19.77 -10.04
N ASP A 278 21.58 -20.37 -10.96
CA ASP A 278 20.46 -19.74 -11.68
C ASP A 278 19.57 -18.91 -10.74
N TRP A 279 19.78 -17.59 -10.74
CA TRP A 279 18.82 -16.63 -10.19
C TRP A 279 17.88 -16.23 -11.32
N PRO A 280 16.60 -16.65 -11.32
CA PRO A 280 15.63 -15.90 -12.09
C PRO A 280 15.58 -14.53 -11.42
N LEU A 281 15.78 -13.45 -12.19
CA LEU A 281 15.27 -12.14 -11.80
C LEU A 281 13.75 -12.33 -11.55
N VAL A 282 13.39 -12.63 -10.31
CA VAL A 282 12.01 -12.62 -9.87
C VAL A 282 11.63 -11.15 -9.85
N ARG A 283 11.20 -10.66 -11.01
CA ARG A 283 10.14 -9.65 -11.03
C ARG A 283 9.05 -10.21 -10.13
N ALA A 284 8.50 -9.38 -9.24
CA ALA A 284 7.25 -9.71 -8.55
C ALA A 284 6.33 -10.44 -9.54
N PRO A 285 5.74 -11.60 -9.17
CA PRO A 285 4.89 -12.31 -10.09
C PRO A 285 3.84 -11.30 -10.55
N ARG A 286 3.85 -10.96 -11.84
CA ARG A 286 2.71 -10.29 -12.46
C ARG A 286 1.48 -11.09 -12.05
N ALA A 287 0.44 -10.41 -11.57
CA ALA A 287 -0.85 -10.98 -11.18
C ALA A 287 -1.62 -11.63 -12.36
N SER A 288 -0.92 -12.35 -13.23
CA SER A 288 -1.46 -13.11 -14.35
C SER A 288 -1.27 -14.59 -14.05
N GLY A 289 -2.17 -15.19 -13.26
CA GLY A 289 -2.13 -16.63 -13.02
C GLY A 289 -2.93 -17.19 -11.84
N TRP A 290 -4.00 -16.54 -11.40
CA TRP A 290 -4.92 -17.16 -10.43
C TRP A 290 -6.05 -17.89 -11.18
N GLU A 291 -5.75 -19.08 -11.70
CA GLU A 291 -6.76 -20.03 -12.18
C GLU A 291 -6.62 -21.38 -11.45
N ARG A 292 -7.67 -21.72 -10.69
CA ARG A 292 -8.05 -23.02 -10.11
C ARG A 292 -7.33 -23.49 -8.83
N SER A 293 -8.03 -23.43 -7.70
CA SER A 293 -8.76 -24.59 -7.13
C SER A 293 -9.09 -24.37 -5.64
N SER A 294 -10.28 -23.84 -5.31
CA SER A 294 -10.83 -23.93 -3.94
C SER A 294 -12.26 -24.47 -3.87
N THR A 295 -12.90 -24.80 -4.99
CA THR A 295 -14.18 -25.52 -5.00
C THR A 295 -13.96 -27.02 -5.25
N ASP A 296 -13.44 -27.74 -4.25
CA ASP A 296 -13.68 -29.18 -4.13
C ASP A 296 -13.21 -29.73 -2.77
N ARG A 297 -13.93 -29.40 -1.69
CA ARG A 297 -13.96 -30.24 -0.49
C ARG A 297 -15.05 -29.90 0.55
N ILE A 298 -16.33 -29.86 0.14
CA ILE A 298 -17.44 -30.18 1.07
C ILE A 298 -18.45 -31.08 0.34
N GLY A 299 -18.08 -32.35 0.23
CA GLY A 299 -18.98 -33.41 -0.21
C GLY A 299 -19.83 -33.95 0.95
N ALA A 300 -21.13 -33.68 0.85
CA ALA A 300 -22.23 -34.61 1.08
C ALA A 300 -22.30 -35.43 2.39
N ARG A 301 -23.36 -35.18 3.18
CA ARG A 301 -24.16 -36.26 3.77
C ARG A 301 -25.66 -35.91 3.85
N SER A 302 -26.43 -36.75 3.16
CA SER A 302 -27.78 -37.22 3.51
C SER A 302 -28.99 -36.35 3.16
N ALA A 303 -29.46 -36.51 1.92
CA ALA A 303 -30.88 -36.47 1.60
C ALA A 303 -31.64 -37.56 2.36
N ARG A 304 -32.77 -37.19 3.00
CA ARG A 304 -33.84 -38.14 3.29
C ARG A 304 -35.18 -37.51 2.96
N GLU A 305 -35.84 -38.13 2.00
CA GLU A 305 -37.17 -37.86 1.49
C GLU A 305 -38.22 -37.78 2.60
N ARG A 306 -39.19 -36.86 2.44
CA ARG A 306 -40.62 -37.13 2.71
C ARG A 306 -41.50 -36.11 1.98
N ARG A 307 -42.50 -36.68 1.31
CA ARG A 307 -43.53 -36.11 0.42
C ARG A 307 -44.44 -35.04 1.04
N PRO A 308 -45.17 -34.27 0.20
CA PRO A 308 -46.12 -33.26 0.63
C PRO A 308 -47.44 -33.89 1.11
N ARG A 309 -48.15 -33.17 1.98
CA ARG A 309 -49.54 -33.49 2.36
C ARG A 309 -50.42 -32.28 2.09
N ASP A 310 -51.39 -32.51 1.21
CA ASP A 310 -52.60 -31.71 1.01
C ASP A 310 -53.36 -31.50 2.32
N GLY A 311 -54.11 -30.40 2.40
CA GLY A 311 -55.27 -30.33 3.30
C GLY A 311 -55.68 -28.94 3.76
N THR A 312 -56.60 -28.33 3.00
CA THR A 312 -57.86 -27.68 3.48
C THR A 312 -57.81 -26.57 4.54
N GLY A 313 -58.29 -25.38 4.15
CA GLY A 313 -58.63 -24.24 5.02
C GLY A 313 -59.79 -24.50 6.01
N PRO A 314 -60.30 -23.46 6.70
CA PRO A 314 -61.21 -22.54 6.02
C PRO A 314 -61.11 -21.05 6.40
N MET A 315 -61.81 -20.25 5.58
CA MET A 315 -62.12 -18.84 5.74
C MET A 315 -62.85 -18.48 7.04
N VAL A 316 -62.51 -17.34 7.63
CA VAL A 316 -63.45 -16.46 8.33
C VAL A 316 -63.17 -15.01 7.89
N GLY A 317 -64.23 -14.35 7.44
CA GLY A 317 -64.21 -13.03 6.79
C GLY A 317 -64.17 -11.81 7.74
N PRO A 318 -64.47 -10.61 7.19
CA PRO A 318 -63.96 -9.34 7.68
C PRO A 318 -64.92 -8.65 8.66
N ARG A 319 -64.38 -7.72 9.49
CA ARG A 319 -65.20 -6.75 10.24
C ARG A 319 -64.70 -5.32 10.03
N ARG A 320 -65.66 -4.51 9.60
CA ARG A 320 -65.62 -3.06 9.33
C ARG A 320 -65.56 -2.20 10.59
N ASP A 321 -65.07 -0.98 10.35
CA ASP A 321 -65.47 0.34 10.89
C ASP A 321 -65.59 0.54 12.41
N ARG A 322 -64.84 1.54 12.89
CA ARG A 322 -65.44 2.66 13.64
C ARG A 322 -64.53 3.90 13.63
N SER A 323 -65.03 4.89 12.92
CA SER A 323 -64.82 6.33 13.07
C SER A 323 -65.20 6.84 14.47
N GLY A 324 -64.62 7.97 14.88
CA GLY A 324 -65.33 8.96 15.70
C GLY A 324 -64.51 9.74 16.75
N HIS A 325 -64.33 11.04 16.47
CA HIS A 325 -64.43 12.20 17.39
C HIS A 325 -63.32 12.40 18.46
N ALA A 326 -62.87 13.60 18.85
CA ALA A 326 -63.20 15.03 18.65
C ALA A 326 -61.91 15.83 19.03
N GLN A 327 -61.57 16.99 18.43
CA GLN A 327 -61.89 18.37 18.93
C GLN A 327 -61.90 18.45 20.47
N ASP A 328 -61.19 19.36 21.16
CA ASP A 328 -61.12 20.81 20.98
C ASP A 328 -60.10 21.44 22.01
N PRO A 329 -60.02 22.77 22.31
CA PRO A 329 -58.81 23.58 22.14
C PRO A 329 -58.34 24.37 23.41
N VAL A 330 -57.51 25.40 23.18
CA VAL A 330 -57.26 26.65 23.97
C VAL A 330 -56.15 26.65 25.04
N ASP A 331 -55.15 27.51 24.83
CA ASP A 331 -54.65 28.58 25.73
C ASP A 331 -53.31 29.09 25.17
N ALA A 332 -53.26 30.22 24.45
CA ALA A 332 -53.30 31.60 24.95
C ALA A 332 -52.04 32.02 25.76
N ASP A 333 -51.25 32.86 25.10
CA ASP A 333 -50.66 34.10 25.63
C ASP A 333 -49.54 34.01 26.68
N CYS A 334 -48.34 34.48 26.33
CA CYS A 334 -47.60 35.42 27.17
C CYS A 334 -46.49 36.12 26.37
N SER A 335 -46.70 37.41 26.22
CA SER A 335 -45.78 38.43 25.76
C SER A 335 -44.75 38.82 26.84
N GLY A 336 -43.56 39.27 26.40
CA GLY A 336 -42.56 39.96 27.24
C GLY A 336 -41.19 39.96 26.56
N ARG A 337 -40.81 40.94 25.73
CA ARG A 337 -40.27 42.30 26.01
C ARG A 337 -39.03 42.36 26.93
N PHE A 338 -38.07 43.16 26.45
CA PHE A 338 -36.85 43.73 27.08
C PHE A 338 -35.64 42.80 27.16
N ARG A 339 -34.45 43.12 26.62
CA ARG A 339 -33.83 44.40 26.21
C ARG A 339 -32.97 44.22 24.98
#